data_AF-A0A9E5VPS3-F1
#
_entry.id   AF-A0A9E5VPS3-F1
#
_cell.length_a   1.000
_cell.length_b   1.000
_cell.length_c   1.000
_cell.angle_alpha   90.00
_cell.angle_beta   90.00
_cell.angle_gamma   90.00
#
_symmetry.space_group_name_H-M   'P 1'
#
loop_
_entity.id
_entity.type
_entity.pdbx_description
1 polymer ?
#
loop_
_entity_poly.entity_id
_entity_poly.type
_entity_poly.pdbx_seq_one_letter_code
_entity_poly.pdbx_strand_id
1 'polypeptide(L)'
;MKKKMDALKKVKLIYSGEIFLFAILFLVLGILFLVKVIDIQDYKKWLFPILTMVGATWNIAELIWALVSKKKRAKTSLLDKYLMVPASLVFLVFGSFALITLIINPSTTSLDVFFPVYIGATLLYSSAIYFFQSIYHYFYPVPALLAVIQEENDAQLEEGKIELSNNNIESEISEKKDE
;
A
#
# COMPACT_ATOMS: atom_id res chain seq x y z
N MET A 1 -19.16 8.95 23.70
CA MET A 1 -19.04 7.81 22.75
C MET A 1 -19.24 8.15 21.26
N LYS A 2 -19.85 9.27 20.84
CA LYS A 2 -20.05 9.60 19.40
C LYS A 2 -18.76 9.89 18.60
N LYS A 3 -17.77 10.58 19.18
CA LYS A 3 -16.52 11.00 18.49
C LYS A 3 -15.67 9.83 17.95
N LYS A 4 -15.64 8.68 18.66
CA LYS A 4 -14.78 7.52 18.31
C LYS A 4 -15.22 6.82 17.01
N MET A 5 -16.51 6.89 16.69
CA MET A 5 -17.07 6.25 15.50
C MET A 5 -16.83 7.07 14.22
N ASP A 6 -16.66 8.40 14.34
CA ASP A 6 -16.40 9.28 13.20
C ASP A 6 -14.95 9.20 12.69
N ALA A 7 -13.96 9.13 13.59
CA ALA A 7 -12.56 9.00 13.21
C ALA A 7 -12.29 7.70 12.45
N LEU A 8 -12.77 6.56 12.96
CA LEU A 8 -12.60 5.26 12.30
C LEU A 8 -13.25 5.22 10.91
N LYS A 9 -14.44 5.81 10.75
CA LYS A 9 -15.12 5.89 9.45
C LYS A 9 -14.34 6.76 8.46
N LYS A 10 -13.82 7.90 8.91
CA LYS A 10 -13.03 8.82 8.08
C LYS A 10 -11.75 8.14 7.57
N VAL A 11 -10.99 7.50 8.46
CA VAL A 11 -9.72 6.84 8.09
C VAL A 11 -9.96 5.65 7.15
N LYS A 12 -11.01 4.85 7.40
CA LYS A 12 -11.44 3.78 6.47
C LYS A 12 -11.76 4.31 5.08
N LEU A 13 -12.51 5.40 5.01
CA LEU A 13 -12.94 6.00 3.75
C LEU A 13 -11.74 6.56 2.96
N ILE A 14 -10.83 7.25 3.64
CA ILE A 14 -9.62 7.81 3.01
C ILE A 14 -8.75 6.66 2.46
N TYR A 15 -8.43 5.67 3.29
CA TYR A 15 -7.58 4.54 2.87
C TYR A 15 -8.20 3.73 1.72
N SER A 16 -9.49 3.40 1.82
CA SER A 16 -10.24 2.71 0.76
C SER A 16 -10.26 3.54 -0.53
N GLY A 17 -10.49 4.85 -0.42
CA GLY A 17 -10.52 5.78 -1.56
C GLY A 17 -9.17 5.91 -2.25
N GLU A 18 -8.07 5.97 -1.51
CA GLU A 18 -6.71 6.00 -2.06
C GLU A 18 -6.40 4.73 -2.87
N ILE A 19 -6.71 3.55 -2.31
CA ILE A 19 -6.53 2.28 -3.02
C ILE A 19 -7.39 2.24 -4.29
N PHE A 20 -8.64 2.71 -4.20
CA PHE A 20 -9.54 2.75 -5.35
C PHE A 20 -9.00 3.65 -6.48
N LEU A 21 -8.41 4.80 -6.13
CA LEU A 21 -7.79 5.70 -7.10
C LEU A 21 -6.59 5.03 -7.79
N PHE A 22 -5.74 4.31 -7.04
CA PHE A 22 -4.67 3.53 -7.63
C PHE A 22 -5.19 2.41 -8.55
N ALA A 23 -6.31 1.77 -8.20
CA ALA A 23 -6.94 0.77 -9.05
C ALA A 23 -7.33 1.37 -10.42
N ILE A 24 -8.03 2.51 -10.43
CA ILE A 24 -8.41 3.19 -11.68
C ILE A 24 -7.16 3.59 -12.47
N LEU A 25 -6.15 4.15 -11.81
CA LEU A 25 -4.93 4.58 -12.48
C LEU A 25 -4.22 3.40 -13.16
N PHE A 26 -4.11 2.26 -12.47
CA PHE A 26 -3.53 1.05 -13.04
C PHE A 26 -4.39 0.43 -14.14
N LEU A 27 -5.72 0.50 -14.04
CA LEU A 27 -6.63 0.06 -15.10
C LEU A 27 -6.37 0.84 -16.39
N VAL A 28 -6.39 2.18 -16.30
CA VAL A 28 -6.21 3.06 -17.46
C VAL A 28 -4.83 2.85 -18.07
N LEU A 29 -3.76 2.89 -17.27
CA LEU A 29 -2.41 2.64 -17.77
C LEU A 29 -2.26 1.25 -18.37
N GLY A 30 -2.82 0.22 -17.73
CA GLY A 30 -2.79 -1.15 -18.21
C GLY A 30 -3.40 -1.28 -19.61
N ILE A 31 -4.59 -0.70 -19.81
CA ILE A 31 -5.24 -0.69 -21.13
C ILE A 31 -4.40 0.07 -22.16
N LEU A 32 -3.86 1.24 -21.81
CA LEU A 32 -3.07 2.05 -22.73
C LEU A 32 -1.77 1.34 -23.19
N PHE A 33 -1.12 0.58 -22.30
CA PHE A 33 0.02 -0.27 -22.67
C PHE A 33 -0.41 -1.44 -23.56
N LEU A 34 -1.52 -2.13 -23.26
CA LEU A 34 -1.99 -3.26 -24.07
C LEU A 34 -2.40 -2.86 -25.49
N VAL A 35 -3.04 -1.71 -25.64
CA VAL A 35 -3.44 -1.16 -26.96
C VAL A 35 -2.25 -0.48 -27.65
N LYS A 36 -1.07 -0.42 -27.01
CA LYS A 36 0.15 0.21 -27.51
C LYS A 36 -0.02 1.70 -27.87
N VAL A 37 -0.94 2.38 -27.17
CA VAL A 37 -1.07 3.84 -27.24
C VAL A 37 0.15 4.49 -26.60
N ILE A 38 0.69 3.86 -25.55
CA ILE A 38 1.96 4.24 -24.93
C ILE A 38 3.06 3.34 -25.48
N ASP A 39 3.99 3.94 -26.21
CA ASP A 39 5.19 3.26 -26.67
C ASP A 39 6.25 3.17 -25.57
N ILE A 40 6.99 2.06 -25.56
CA ILE A 40 7.98 1.76 -24.52
C ILE A 40 9.36 2.11 -25.04
N GLN A 41 9.88 3.23 -24.55
CA GLN A 41 11.26 3.65 -24.79
C GLN A 41 12.26 2.61 -24.24
N ASP A 42 13.39 2.45 -24.92
CA ASP A 42 14.35 1.38 -24.63
C ASP A 42 14.90 1.41 -23.20
N TYR A 43 15.15 2.58 -22.63
CA TYR A 43 15.61 2.67 -21.24
C TYR A 43 14.55 2.13 -20.24
N LYS A 44 13.25 2.23 -20.57
CA LYS A 44 12.16 1.70 -19.73
C LYS A 44 12.12 0.18 -19.79
N LYS A 45 12.52 -0.43 -20.91
CA LYS A 45 12.66 -1.90 -21.06
C LYS A 45 13.68 -2.47 -20.08
N TRP A 46 14.73 -1.70 -19.75
CA TRP A 46 15.71 -2.08 -18.71
C TRP A 46 15.23 -1.75 -17.30
N LEU A 47 14.74 -0.53 -17.09
CA LEU A 47 14.41 -0.04 -15.76
C LEU A 47 13.21 -0.77 -15.14
N PHE A 48 12.18 -1.06 -15.94
CA PHE A 48 10.93 -1.62 -15.44
C PHE A 48 11.11 -3.03 -14.83
N PRO A 49 11.76 -4.01 -15.51
CA PRO A 49 12.05 -5.31 -14.91
C PRO A 49 12.85 -5.20 -13.61
N ILE A 50 13.87 -4.34 -13.56
CA ILE A 50 14.71 -4.18 -12.36
C ILE A 50 13.86 -3.69 -11.19
N LEU A 51 13.11 -2.60 -11.38
CA LEU A 51 12.28 -2.02 -10.31
C LEU A 51 11.20 -2.99 -9.84
N THR A 52 10.51 -3.64 -10.77
CA THR A 52 9.45 -4.61 -10.44
C THR A 52 9.99 -5.86 -9.74
N MET A 53 11.17 -6.36 -10.13
CA MET A 53 11.83 -7.47 -9.44
C MET A 53 12.26 -7.12 -8.02
N VAL A 54 12.79 -5.90 -7.79
CA VAL A 54 13.12 -5.41 -6.45
C VAL A 54 11.86 -5.35 -5.59
N GLY A 55 10.79 -4.75 -6.11
CA GLY A 55 9.49 -4.69 -5.42
C GLY A 55 8.90 -6.08 -5.13
N ALA A 56 9.00 -7.01 -6.08
CA ALA A 56 8.54 -8.38 -5.93
C ALA A 56 9.31 -9.15 -4.86
N THR A 57 10.64 -9.02 -4.86
CA THR A 57 11.53 -9.61 -3.84
C THR A 57 11.16 -9.07 -2.46
N TRP A 58 10.99 -7.76 -2.34
CA TRP A 58 10.58 -7.13 -1.08
C TRP A 58 9.23 -7.65 -0.59
N ASN A 59 8.25 -7.77 -1.48
CA ASN A 59 6.92 -8.21 -1.10
C ASN A 59 6.90 -9.69 -0.63
N ILE A 60 7.68 -10.56 -1.27
CA ILE A 60 7.86 -11.95 -0.83
C ILE A 60 8.59 -12.01 0.50
N ALA A 61 9.66 -11.21 0.68
CA ALA A 61 10.40 -11.14 1.94
C ALA A 61 9.50 -10.66 3.09
N GLU A 62 8.66 -9.66 2.86
CA GLU A 62 7.68 -9.20 3.85
C GLU A 62 6.63 -10.26 4.19
N LEU A 63 6.16 -11.05 3.21
CA LEU A 63 5.27 -12.16 3.48
C LEU A 63 5.95 -13.22 4.35
N ILE A 64 7.16 -13.65 4.00
CA ILE A 64 7.94 -14.63 4.79
C ILE A 64 8.13 -14.10 6.22
N TRP A 65 8.50 -12.83 6.38
CA TRP A 65 8.64 -12.23 7.71
C TRP A 65 7.31 -12.21 8.47
N ALA A 66 6.20 -11.85 7.82
CA ALA A 66 4.89 -11.88 8.44
C ALA A 66 4.45 -13.29 8.86
N LEU A 67 4.92 -14.34 8.16
CA LEU A 67 4.65 -15.74 8.53
C LEU A 67 5.50 -16.20 9.73
N VAL A 68 6.77 -15.80 9.78
CA VAL A 68 7.71 -16.22 10.83
C VAL A 68 7.52 -15.41 12.13
N SER A 69 7.21 -14.12 12.04
CA SER A 69 7.11 -13.23 13.19
C SER A 69 5.67 -12.92 13.58
N LYS A 70 5.26 -13.40 14.76
CA LYS A 70 3.95 -13.06 15.37
C LYS A 70 3.73 -11.55 15.50
N LYS A 71 4.80 -10.80 15.82
CA LYS A 71 4.75 -9.33 15.95
C LYS A 71 4.45 -8.65 14.63
N LYS A 72 5.09 -9.09 13.53
CA LYS A 72 4.84 -8.56 12.19
C LYS A 72 3.46 -8.98 11.69
N ARG A 73 3.05 -10.24 11.92
CA ARG A 73 1.72 -10.76 11.56
C ARG A 73 0.57 -9.92 12.12
N ALA A 74 0.69 -9.44 13.36
CA ALA A 74 -0.35 -8.64 14.00
C ALA A 74 -0.58 -7.27 13.33
N LYS A 75 0.42 -6.76 12.59
CA LYS A 75 0.35 -5.45 11.90
C LYS A 75 0.11 -5.57 10.39
N THR A 76 0.21 -6.77 9.83
CA THR A 76 0.14 -7.01 8.39
C THR A 76 -1.15 -7.74 8.01
N SER A 77 -1.83 -7.25 6.98
CA SER A 77 -2.92 -8.00 6.34
C SER A 77 -2.32 -9.11 5.48
N LEU A 78 -2.45 -10.37 5.93
CA LEU A 78 -1.95 -11.52 5.17
C LEU A 78 -2.67 -11.69 3.84
N LEU A 79 -3.97 -11.34 3.79
CA LEU A 79 -4.77 -11.39 2.57
C LEU A 79 -4.11 -10.57 1.46
N ASP A 80 -3.68 -9.34 1.77
CA ASP A 80 -3.05 -8.46 0.80
C ASP A 80 -1.73 -9.00 0.28
N LYS A 81 -0.96 -9.62 1.18
CA LYS A 81 0.30 -10.25 0.81
C LYS A 81 0.06 -11.43 -0.12
N TYR A 82 -0.90 -12.30 0.19
CA TYR A 82 -1.24 -13.44 -0.66
C TYR A 82 -1.76 -13.02 -2.04
N LEU A 83 -2.64 -12.03 -2.10
CA LEU A 83 -3.17 -11.53 -3.38
C LEU A 83 -2.05 -10.97 -4.27
N MET A 84 -1.00 -10.39 -3.68
CA MET A 84 0.13 -9.85 -4.42
C MET A 84 1.20 -10.88 -4.78
N VAL A 85 1.21 -12.09 -4.20
CA VAL A 85 2.21 -13.13 -4.52
C VAL A 85 2.23 -13.50 -6.00
N PRO A 86 1.09 -13.75 -6.68
CA PRO A 86 1.11 -14.07 -8.10
C PRO A 86 1.76 -12.96 -8.95
N ALA A 87 1.49 -11.68 -8.64
CA ALA A 87 2.17 -10.56 -9.30
C ALA A 87 3.67 -10.58 -9.04
N SER A 88 4.10 -10.78 -7.79
CA SER A 88 5.53 -10.87 -7.44
C SER A 88 6.24 -12.00 -8.19
N LEU A 89 5.61 -13.17 -8.31
CA LEU A 89 6.18 -14.30 -9.05
C LEU A 89 6.29 -13.99 -10.54
N VAL A 90 5.24 -13.42 -11.14
CA VAL A 90 5.25 -12.95 -12.53
C VAL A 90 6.39 -11.95 -12.74
N PHE A 91 6.55 -10.96 -11.87
CA PHE A 91 7.62 -9.97 -11.96
C PHE A 91 9.01 -10.58 -11.85
N LEU A 92 9.21 -11.56 -10.98
CA LEU A 92 10.51 -12.24 -10.86
C LEU A 92 10.83 -13.10 -12.08
N VAL A 93 9.89 -13.93 -12.52
CA VAL A 93 10.12 -14.87 -13.63
C VAL A 93 10.25 -14.12 -14.95
N PHE A 94 9.25 -13.31 -15.30
CA PHE A 94 9.24 -12.58 -16.56
C PHE A 94 10.22 -11.40 -16.57
N GLY A 95 10.46 -10.76 -15.42
CA GLY A 95 11.50 -9.73 -15.31
C GLY A 95 12.90 -10.32 -15.53
N SER A 96 13.20 -11.48 -14.94
CA SER A 96 14.48 -12.17 -15.18
C SER A 96 14.63 -12.58 -16.64
N PHE A 97 13.58 -13.17 -17.23
CA PHE A 97 13.56 -13.53 -18.65
C PHE A 97 13.81 -12.30 -19.55
N ALA A 98 13.15 -11.18 -19.26
CA ALA A 98 13.31 -9.93 -20.01
C ALA A 98 14.74 -9.39 -19.94
N LEU A 99 15.33 -9.36 -18.73
CA LEU A 99 16.71 -8.91 -18.54
C LEU A 99 17.73 -9.83 -19.22
N ILE A 100 17.58 -11.14 -19.10
CA ILE A 100 18.45 -12.11 -19.79
C ILE A 100 18.37 -11.91 -21.31
N THR A 101 17.16 -11.76 -21.85
CA THR A 101 16.95 -11.55 -23.28
C THR A 101 17.58 -10.23 -23.74
N LEU A 102 17.41 -9.15 -22.97
CA LEU A 102 18.02 -7.85 -23.26
C LEU A 102 19.56 -7.88 -23.25
N ILE A 103 20.17 -8.65 -22.35
CA ILE A 103 21.62 -8.82 -22.27
C ILE A 103 22.15 -9.62 -23.46
N ILE A 104 21.48 -10.71 -23.83
CA ILE A 104 21.93 -11.62 -24.89
C ILE A 104 21.69 -11.02 -26.28
N ASN A 105 20.53 -10.38 -26.49
CA ASN A 105 20.17 -9.81 -27.77
C ASN A 105 19.33 -8.53 -27.59
N PRO A 106 19.99 -7.37 -27.43
CA PRO A 106 19.30 -6.11 -27.14
C PRO A 106 18.42 -5.58 -28.29
N SER A 107 18.62 -6.06 -29.52
CA SER A 107 17.85 -5.63 -30.71
C SER A 107 16.66 -6.54 -31.05
N THR A 108 16.22 -7.39 -30.11
CA THR A 108 15.17 -8.36 -30.39
C THR A 108 13.79 -7.71 -30.50
N THR A 109 13.22 -7.69 -31.70
CA THR A 109 11.86 -7.17 -32.00
C THR A 109 10.73 -7.90 -31.27
N SER A 110 10.97 -9.11 -30.75
CA SER A 110 9.99 -9.80 -29.89
C SER A 110 9.72 -9.06 -28.59
N LEU A 111 10.68 -8.25 -28.11
CA LEU A 111 10.54 -7.45 -26.89
C LEU A 111 9.54 -6.30 -27.06
N ASP A 112 9.36 -5.78 -28.27
CA ASP A 112 8.44 -4.68 -28.57
C ASP A 112 6.96 -5.10 -28.45
N VAL A 113 6.68 -6.40 -28.52
CA VAL A 113 5.35 -6.95 -28.24
C VAL A 113 5.26 -7.45 -26.80
N PHE A 114 6.32 -8.07 -26.30
CA PHE A 114 6.36 -8.62 -24.95
C PHE A 114 6.20 -7.56 -23.88
N PHE A 115 6.96 -6.46 -23.92
CA PHE A 115 6.95 -5.46 -22.85
C PHE A 115 5.58 -4.77 -22.66
N PRO A 116 4.88 -4.30 -23.72
CA PRO A 116 3.54 -3.71 -23.53
C PRO A 116 2.54 -4.70 -22.94
N VAL A 117 2.61 -5.97 -23.36
CA VAL A 117 1.75 -7.04 -22.83
C VAL A 117 2.09 -7.34 -21.37
N TYR A 118 3.37 -7.50 -21.04
CA TYR A 118 3.85 -7.79 -19.69
C TYR A 118 3.51 -6.66 -18.71
N ILE A 119 3.79 -5.41 -19.06
CA ILE A 119 3.47 -4.25 -18.23
C ILE A 119 1.95 -4.11 -18.10
N GLY A 120 1.25 -4.14 -19.23
CA GLY A 120 -0.19 -3.94 -19.29
C GLY A 120 -0.97 -4.98 -18.50
N ALA A 121 -0.69 -6.27 -18.71
CA ALA A 121 -1.32 -7.37 -17.99
C ALA A 121 -1.05 -7.28 -16.48
N THR A 122 0.17 -6.91 -16.08
CA THR A 122 0.47 -6.83 -14.65
C THR A 122 -0.23 -5.64 -13.99
N LEU A 123 -0.32 -4.49 -14.67
CA LEU A 123 -1.10 -3.34 -14.19
C LEU A 123 -2.58 -3.67 -14.07
N LEU A 124 -3.16 -4.41 -15.04
CA LEU A 124 -4.54 -4.87 -14.94
C LEU A 124 -4.77 -5.81 -13.74
N TYR A 125 -3.83 -6.73 -13.49
CA TYR A 125 -3.90 -7.60 -12.32
C TYR A 125 -3.80 -6.80 -11.01
N SER A 126 -2.85 -5.87 -10.90
CA SER A 126 -2.73 -4.97 -9.75
C SER A 126 -3.98 -4.11 -9.56
N SER A 127 -4.59 -3.62 -10.64
CA SER A 127 -5.87 -2.91 -10.61
C SER A 127 -6.98 -3.78 -10.01
N ALA A 128 -7.11 -5.04 -10.43
CA ALA A 128 -8.13 -5.94 -9.90
C ALA A 128 -7.95 -6.18 -8.40
N ILE A 129 -6.70 -6.35 -7.94
CA ILE A 129 -6.40 -6.50 -6.51
C ILE A 129 -6.74 -5.23 -5.75
N TYR A 130 -6.30 -4.06 -6.23
CA TYR A 130 -6.57 -2.79 -5.55
C TYR A 130 -8.06 -2.48 -5.53
N PHE A 131 -8.79 -2.77 -6.60
CA PHE A 131 -10.23 -2.66 -6.60
C PHE A 131 -10.86 -3.54 -5.51
N PHE A 132 -10.47 -4.82 -5.44
CA PHE A 132 -10.92 -5.71 -4.38
C PHE A 132 -10.55 -5.21 -2.97
N GLN A 133 -9.30 -4.79 -2.76
CA GLN A 133 -8.80 -4.29 -1.48
C GLN A 133 -9.52 -3.01 -1.04
N SER A 134 -9.84 -2.12 -1.98
CA SER A 134 -10.58 -0.88 -1.68
C SER A 134 -11.95 -1.18 -1.07
N ILE A 135 -12.66 -2.16 -1.62
CA ILE A 135 -13.95 -2.60 -1.10
C ILE A 135 -13.75 -3.36 0.21
N TYR A 136 -12.82 -4.32 0.24
CA TYR A 136 -12.58 -5.17 1.40
C TYR A 136 -12.20 -4.37 2.64
N HIS A 137 -11.27 -3.41 2.53
CA HIS A 137 -10.78 -2.64 3.68
C HIS A 137 -11.73 -1.56 4.17
N TYR A 138 -12.73 -1.19 3.39
CA TYR A 138 -13.84 -0.40 3.89
C TYR A 138 -14.60 -1.14 5.00
N PHE A 139 -14.84 -2.44 4.81
CA PHE A 139 -15.51 -3.29 5.80
C PHE A 139 -14.53 -3.82 6.86
N TYR A 140 -13.36 -4.31 6.44
CA TYR A 140 -12.34 -4.94 7.27
C TYR A 140 -11.04 -4.12 7.25
N PRO A 141 -10.94 -3.07 8.09
CA PRO A 141 -9.78 -2.18 8.12
C PRO A 141 -8.48 -2.94 8.43
N VAL A 142 -7.38 -2.47 7.84
CA VAL A 142 -6.05 -3.06 8.04
C VAL A 142 -5.66 -2.95 9.53
N PRO A 143 -5.07 -4.00 10.13
CA PRO A 143 -4.65 -3.96 11.54
C PRO A 143 -3.73 -2.78 11.89
N ALA A 144 -2.87 -2.37 10.97
CA ALA A 144 -2.02 -1.19 11.14
C ALA A 144 -2.82 0.11 11.32
N LEU A 145 -3.92 0.29 10.57
CA LEU A 145 -4.80 1.45 10.68
C LEU A 145 -5.45 1.53 12.07
N LEU A 146 -5.83 0.37 12.62
CA LEU A 146 -6.43 0.29 13.96
C LEU A 146 -5.43 0.68 15.04
N ALA A 147 -4.16 0.27 14.89
CA ALA A 147 -3.09 0.64 15.81
C ALA A 147 -2.85 2.16 15.83
N VAL A 148 -2.80 2.81 14.67
CA VAL A 148 -2.61 4.27 14.55
C VAL A 148 -3.76 5.04 15.21
N ILE A 149 -5.00 4.61 14.98
CA ILE A 149 -6.18 5.24 15.62
C ILE A 149 -6.14 5.05 17.14
N GLN A 150 -5.64 3.92 17.62
CA GLN A 150 -5.53 3.66 19.05
C GLN A 150 -4.46 4.54 19.69
N GLU A 151 -3.28 4.65 19.06
CA GLU A 151 -2.21 5.55 19.48
C GLU A 151 -2.64 7.03 19.47
N GLU A 152 -3.36 7.49 18.44
CA GLU A 152 -3.89 8.87 18.39
C GLU A 152 -4.92 9.14 19.50
N ASN A 153 -5.77 8.16 19.82
CA ASN A 153 -6.76 8.32 20.90
C ASN A 153 -6.09 8.32 22.28
N ASP A 154 -5.07 7.50 22.48
CA ASP A 154 -4.33 7.43 23.74
C ASP A 154 -3.55 8.73 23.96
N ALA A 155 -2.93 9.29 22.91
CA ALA A 155 -2.27 10.60 22.97
C ALA A 155 -3.25 11.75 23.29
N GLN A 156 -4.43 11.79 22.65
CA GLN A 156 -5.44 12.82 22.95
C GLN A 156 -6.02 12.70 24.37
N LEU A 157 -6.08 11.49 24.92
CA LEU A 157 -6.50 11.27 26.31
C LEU A 157 -5.42 11.70 27.31
N GLU A 158 -4.14 11.57 26.97
CA GLU A 158 -3.04 12.07 27.80
C GLU A 158 -2.96 13.60 27.77
N GLU A 159 -3.04 14.23 26.60
CA GLU A 159 -3.06 15.70 26.47
C GLU A 159 -4.24 16.32 27.24
N GLY A 160 -5.44 15.74 27.13
CA GLY A 160 -6.61 16.21 27.87
C GLY A 160 -6.50 16.03 29.39
N LYS A 161 -5.78 14.99 29.87
CA LYS A 161 -5.48 14.82 31.30
C LYS A 161 -4.47 15.85 31.81
N ILE A 162 -3.49 16.21 30.98
CA ILE A 162 -2.48 17.22 31.32
C ILE A 162 -3.13 18.61 31.38
N GLU A 163 -4.03 18.95 30.45
CA GLU A 163 -4.80 20.21 30.51
C GLU A 163 -5.73 20.28 31.72
N LEU A 164 -6.45 19.20 32.06
CA LEU A 164 -7.28 19.15 33.27
C LEU A 164 -6.46 19.26 34.56
N SER A 165 -5.27 18.65 34.59
CA SER A 165 -4.37 18.77 35.74
C SER A 165 -3.83 20.20 35.90
N ASN A 166 -3.47 20.88 34.80
CA ASN A 166 -2.99 22.27 34.86
C ASN A 166 -4.09 23.25 35.24
N ASN A 167 -5.31 23.08 34.73
CA ASN A 167 -6.45 23.94 35.08
C ASN A 167 -6.86 23.77 36.55
N ASN A 168 -6.80 22.55 37.10
CA ASN A 168 -7.09 22.32 38.52
C ASN A 168 -6.00 22.94 39.43
N ILE A 169 -4.74 22.94 39.00
CA ILE A 169 -3.64 23.60 39.73
C ILE A 169 -3.81 25.13 39.69
N GLU A 170 -4.21 25.72 38.55
CA GLU A 170 -4.49 27.15 38.48
C GLU A 170 -5.71 27.57 39.32
N SER A 171 -6.76 26.74 39.40
CA SER A 171 -7.90 27.03 40.27
C SER A 171 -7.57 26.95 41.77
N GLU A 172 -6.76 25.99 42.20
CA GLU A 172 -6.31 25.89 43.61
C GLU A 172 -5.36 27.03 44.02
N ILE A 173 -4.57 27.55 43.08
CA ILE A 173 -3.69 28.72 43.32
C ILE A 173 -4.51 30.03 43.38
N SER A 174 -5.63 30.09 42.66
CA SER A 174 -6.56 31.23 42.71
C SER A 174 -7.30 31.31 44.05
N GLU A 175 -7.79 30.19 44.59
CA GLU A 175 -8.54 30.18 45.86
C GLU A 175 -7.66 30.51 47.08
N LYS A 176 -6.36 30.19 47.07
CA LYS A 176 -5.44 30.52 48.16
C LYS A 176 -4.98 31.98 48.23
N LYS A 177 -5.30 32.81 47.23
CA LYS A 177 -4.95 34.23 47.22
C LYS A 177 -6.02 35.14 47.81
N ASP A 178 -7.22 34.60 48.05
CA ASP A 178 -8.38 35.34 48.57
C ASP A 178 -8.68 35.05 50.06
N GLU A 179 -7.83 34.28 50.76
CA GLU A 179 -7.79 34.15 52.23
C GLU A 179 -6.67 35.00 52.85
#